data_AF-A0A197JJ37-F1
#
_entry.id   AF-A0A197JJ37-F1
#
_cell.length_a   1.000
_cell.length_b   1.000
_cell.length_c   1.000
_cell.angle_alpha   90.00
_cell.angle_beta   90.00
_cell.angle_gamma   90.00
#
_symmetry.space_group_name_H-M   'P 1'
#
loop_
_entity.id
_entity.type
_entity.pdbx_description
1 polymer ?
#
loop_
_entity_poly.entity_id
_entity_poly.type
_entity_poly.pdbx_seq_one_letter_code
_entity_poly.pdbx_strand_id
1 'polypeptide(L)'
;MVSAKTLGSALRAGYLFFLFSILSAMMLLSLTTGQAQKSQELCSAQMCISATIYSADTNTIEFSLFSMIPVGWLGLGIGGNPIGMAGNDLAICWPSTTGSGAVISQRSATDNGQPSVSTSAVAFQVHQNKSGLSSSNSDFTCTFSRPLNLATAPIASTATSINVIYAIGLQAASGSGDPQHTKIQKHAFTGHGTLNIQRKQGASSDANNIVTPVSGTGGSGSTNGETAQSELSKLLADERIYTLLVKVHGILMAIAFLFIFPMGAMLVRFFSHLHHVFRWHRPLQVTGFLIVIAAFVCIFVAAYKSPQGPTPVSASKHGEFGVILFAAMVLQICIGIFIFHTFDITRVDRPRLRLVITTWMHRLWGYAVLIGGLVQVNLGMVLYGMWPTGREAAWYVYDAWVVILIAVFVLGSAFKWWRAWKAETANKGV
;
A
#
# COMPACT_ATOMS: atom_id res chain seq x y z
N MET A 1 41.28 34.23 19.06
CA MET A 1 41.36 32.85 19.59
C MET A 1 39.95 32.27 19.69
N VAL A 2 39.55 31.42 18.73
CA VAL A 2 38.28 30.68 18.79
C VAL A 2 38.49 29.51 19.75
N SER A 3 37.66 29.40 20.78
CA SER A 3 37.79 28.38 21.83
C SER A 3 37.67 26.97 21.25
N ALA A 4 38.54 26.05 21.67
CA ALA A 4 38.55 24.65 21.22
C ALA A 4 37.21 23.92 21.41
N LYS A 5 36.33 24.41 22.30
CA LYS A 5 34.97 23.88 22.50
C LYS A 5 34.01 24.14 21.33
N THR A 6 34.18 25.23 20.58
CA THR A 6 33.36 25.55 19.39
C THR A 6 33.76 24.74 18.15
N LEU A 7 35.01 24.26 18.09
CA LEU A 7 35.50 23.47 16.95
C LEU A 7 34.97 22.02 17.02
N GLY A 8 34.91 21.42 18.22
CA GLY A 8 34.43 20.05 18.41
C GLY A 8 32.93 19.85 18.15
N SER A 9 32.10 20.88 18.32
CA SER A 9 30.66 20.82 18.05
C SER A 9 30.34 21.00 16.56
N ALA A 10 31.11 21.81 15.84
CA ALA A 10 30.99 21.95 14.38
C ALA A 10 31.42 20.68 13.63
N LEU A 11 32.48 20.01 14.10
CA LEU A 11 32.93 18.72 13.55
C LEU A 11 31.87 17.62 13.72
N ARG A 12 31.20 17.53 14.89
CA ARG A 12 30.11 16.55 15.12
C ARG A 12 28.88 16.79 14.27
N ALA A 13 28.53 18.05 13.98
CA ALA A 13 27.43 18.40 13.08
C ALA A 13 27.76 18.06 11.61
N GLY A 14 29.02 18.22 11.19
CA GLY A 14 29.49 17.83 9.85
C GLY A 14 29.34 16.33 9.58
N TYR A 15 29.71 15.47 10.53
CA TYR A 15 29.55 14.01 10.39
C TYR A 15 28.08 13.57 10.30
N LEU A 16 27.18 14.21 11.04
CA LEU A 16 25.73 13.95 10.97
C LEU A 16 25.13 14.36 9.61
N PHE A 17 25.52 15.53 9.09
CA PHE A 17 25.11 15.97 7.74
C PHE A 17 25.65 15.05 6.64
N PHE A 18 26.89 14.57 6.78
CA PHE A 18 27.51 13.65 5.82
C PHE A 18 26.84 12.26 5.83
N LEU A 19 26.51 11.72 7.02
CA LEU A 19 25.75 10.48 7.18
C LEU A 19 24.33 10.60 6.58
N PHE A 20 23.63 11.72 6.77
CA PHE A 20 22.32 11.97 6.16
C PHE A 20 22.37 12.08 4.64
N SER A 21 23.42 12.70 4.08
CA SER A 21 23.60 12.82 2.63
C SER A 21 23.91 11.46 1.98
N ILE A 22 24.65 10.58 2.66
CA ILE A 22 24.97 9.23 2.16
C ILE A 22 23.73 8.32 2.19
N LEU A 23 22.93 8.38 3.25
CA LEU A 23 21.66 7.63 3.33
C LEU A 23 20.65 8.08 2.26
N SER A 24 20.59 9.38 1.96
CA SER A 24 19.74 9.90 0.88
C SER A 24 20.24 9.48 -0.52
N ALA A 25 21.55 9.38 -0.73
CA ALA A 25 22.13 8.96 -2.00
C ALA A 25 21.99 7.46 -2.25
N MET A 26 22.09 6.63 -1.21
CA MET A 26 21.87 5.16 -1.33
C MET A 26 20.41 4.81 -1.66
N MET A 27 19.45 5.66 -1.25
CA MET A 27 18.02 5.47 -1.52
C MET A 27 17.62 5.80 -2.97
N LEU A 28 18.37 6.70 -3.63
CA LEU A 28 18.19 7.05 -5.05
C LEU A 28 18.83 6.03 -6.01
N LEU A 29 19.80 5.24 -5.54
CA LEU A 29 20.55 4.30 -6.39
C LEU A 29 19.86 2.94 -6.60
N SER A 30 18.75 2.66 -5.89
CA SER A 30 18.01 1.39 -6.02
C SER A 30 16.98 1.36 -7.17
N LEU A 31 16.95 2.38 -8.05
CA LEU A 31 15.93 2.51 -9.09
C LEU A 31 16.15 1.69 -10.37
N THR A 32 17.22 0.91 -10.47
CA THR A 32 17.48 0.19 -11.72
C THR A 32 17.90 -1.25 -11.46
N THR A 33 16.96 -2.16 -11.68
CA THR A 33 17.04 -3.31 -12.59
C THR A 33 16.31 -4.52 -12.05
N GLY A 34 15.32 -4.97 -12.81
CA GLY A 34 14.62 -6.21 -12.58
C GLY A 34 13.87 -6.57 -13.86
N GLN A 35 14.59 -7.13 -14.84
CA GLN A 35 13.94 -7.77 -15.98
C GLN A 35 13.36 -9.12 -15.50
N ALA A 36 12.03 -9.23 -15.51
CA ALA A 36 11.33 -10.46 -15.20
C ALA A 36 11.24 -11.34 -16.46
N GLN A 37 11.63 -12.61 -16.29
CA GLN A 37 11.53 -13.69 -17.28
C GLN A 37 10.06 -13.96 -17.60
N LYS A 38 9.71 -14.03 -18.89
CA LYS A 38 8.32 -14.02 -19.40
C LYS A 38 7.64 -15.38 -19.19
N SER A 39 7.11 -15.62 -18.00
CA SER A 39 6.21 -16.73 -17.69
C SER A 39 4.91 -16.62 -18.51
N GLN A 40 4.39 -17.75 -19.02
CA GLN A 40 3.11 -17.81 -19.73
C GLN A 40 1.90 -17.79 -18.79
N GLU A 41 2.12 -17.97 -17.50
CA GLU A 41 1.13 -17.92 -16.43
C GLU A 41 1.45 -16.78 -15.47
N LEU A 42 0.40 -16.17 -14.90
CA LEU A 42 0.57 -15.20 -13.82
C LEU A 42 0.48 -15.95 -12.50
N CYS A 43 1.64 -16.15 -11.86
CA CYS A 43 1.73 -16.87 -10.59
C CYS A 43 2.09 -15.96 -9.42
N SER A 44 1.58 -16.34 -8.27
CA SER A 44 1.87 -15.79 -6.95
C SER A 44 2.26 -16.94 -6.01
N ALA A 45 2.54 -16.61 -4.75
CA ALA A 45 2.78 -17.61 -3.72
C ALA A 45 1.56 -18.53 -3.48
N GLN A 46 0.35 -18.07 -3.76
CA GLN A 46 -0.87 -18.76 -3.36
C GLN A 46 -1.69 -19.29 -4.53
N MET A 47 -1.50 -18.74 -5.73
CA MET A 47 -2.26 -19.14 -6.91
C MET A 47 -1.51 -18.87 -8.22
N CYS A 48 -1.85 -19.63 -9.24
CA CYS A 48 -1.51 -19.37 -10.64
C CYS A 48 -2.77 -19.13 -11.46
N ILE A 49 -2.63 -18.28 -12.47
CA ILE A 49 -3.69 -17.92 -13.41
C ILE A 49 -3.17 -18.13 -14.82
N SER A 50 -3.94 -18.82 -15.64
CA SER A 50 -3.71 -18.94 -17.07
C SER A 50 -4.93 -18.46 -17.86
N ALA A 51 -4.68 -17.97 -19.07
CA ALA A 51 -5.71 -17.57 -20.03
C ALA A 51 -5.42 -18.23 -21.37
N THR A 52 -6.42 -18.92 -21.93
CA THR A 52 -6.28 -19.67 -23.18
C THR A 52 -7.43 -19.38 -24.14
N ILE A 53 -7.11 -19.13 -25.41
CA ILE A 53 -8.06 -19.12 -26.52
C ILE A 53 -7.80 -20.36 -27.37
N TYR A 54 -8.86 -21.13 -27.64
CA TYR A 54 -8.80 -22.36 -28.41
C TYR A 54 -9.17 -22.11 -29.88
N SER A 55 -8.50 -22.77 -30.82
CA SER A 55 -8.77 -22.54 -32.25
C SER A 55 -10.16 -22.99 -32.69
N ALA A 56 -10.80 -23.92 -31.96
CA ALA A 56 -12.17 -24.35 -32.22
C ALA A 56 -13.22 -23.34 -31.77
N ASP A 57 -12.89 -22.43 -30.85
CA ASP A 57 -13.74 -21.32 -30.43
C ASP A 57 -12.89 -20.07 -30.17
N THR A 58 -12.79 -19.24 -31.21
CA THR A 58 -12.01 -18.01 -31.19
C THR A 58 -12.76 -16.82 -30.58
N ASN A 59 -14.02 -17.01 -30.16
CA ASN A 59 -14.85 -15.95 -29.58
C ASN A 59 -14.90 -15.99 -28.06
N THR A 60 -14.40 -17.07 -27.44
CA THR A 60 -14.31 -17.22 -25.99
C THR A 60 -12.88 -17.32 -25.51
N ILE A 61 -12.69 -17.00 -24.24
CA ILE A 61 -11.42 -17.16 -23.52
C ILE A 61 -11.68 -17.99 -22.27
N GLU A 62 -10.85 -19.00 -22.07
CA GLU A 62 -10.85 -19.85 -20.88
C GLU A 62 -9.82 -19.33 -19.88
N PHE A 63 -10.24 -19.13 -18.65
CA PHE A 63 -9.39 -18.82 -17.51
C PHE A 63 -9.30 -20.04 -16.60
N SER A 64 -8.09 -20.36 -16.13
CA SER A 64 -7.89 -21.35 -15.08
C SER A 64 -7.17 -20.72 -13.90
N LEU A 65 -7.81 -20.77 -12.74
CA LEU A 65 -7.29 -20.27 -11.46
C LEU A 65 -6.99 -21.50 -10.60
N PHE A 66 -5.72 -21.68 -10.25
CA PHE A 66 -5.26 -22.79 -9.43
C PHE A 66 -4.71 -22.25 -8.11
N SER A 67 -5.24 -22.70 -6.98
CA SER A 67 -4.67 -22.36 -5.66
C SER A 67 -3.63 -23.39 -5.22
N MET A 68 -2.55 -22.92 -4.59
CA MET A 68 -1.52 -23.75 -3.95
C MET A 68 -1.73 -23.89 -2.44
N ILE A 69 -2.80 -23.27 -1.93
CA ILE A 69 -3.18 -23.29 -0.52
C ILE A 69 -4.68 -23.59 -0.39
N PRO A 70 -5.14 -24.01 0.80
CA PRO A 70 -6.56 -24.08 1.10
C PRO A 70 -7.21 -22.70 0.97
N VAL A 71 -8.28 -22.63 0.19
CA VAL A 71 -9.02 -21.38 -0.06
C VAL A 71 -10.51 -21.61 0.15
N GLY A 72 -11.19 -20.54 0.56
CA GLY A 72 -12.64 -20.48 0.53
C GLY A 72 -13.18 -19.97 -0.80
N TRP A 73 -12.44 -19.10 -1.49
CA TRP A 73 -12.78 -18.60 -2.83
C TRP A 73 -11.56 -17.96 -3.53
N LEU A 74 -11.61 -17.94 -4.86
CA LEU A 74 -10.66 -17.29 -5.77
C LEU A 74 -11.37 -16.19 -6.58
N GLY A 75 -10.70 -15.08 -6.82
CA GLY A 75 -11.23 -13.94 -7.55
C GLY A 75 -10.31 -13.51 -8.68
N LEU A 76 -10.89 -13.15 -9.82
CA LEU A 76 -10.20 -12.56 -10.98
C LEU A 76 -11.00 -11.35 -11.48
N GLY A 77 -10.33 -10.21 -11.65
CA GLY A 77 -10.92 -9.01 -12.26
C GLY A 77 -10.26 -8.70 -13.60
N ILE A 78 -11.08 -8.41 -14.61
CA ILE A 78 -10.65 -8.28 -16.00
C ILE A 78 -11.20 -6.99 -16.64
N GLY A 79 -10.40 -6.36 -17.49
CA GLY A 79 -10.84 -5.35 -18.47
C GLY A 79 -11.06 -3.94 -17.93
N GLY A 80 -10.86 -3.73 -16.63
CA GLY A 80 -10.97 -2.43 -15.98
C GLY A 80 -9.63 -1.84 -15.56
N ASN A 81 -9.61 -1.20 -14.40
CA ASN A 81 -8.43 -0.62 -13.81
C ASN A 81 -7.39 -1.71 -13.45
N PRO A 82 -6.11 -1.60 -13.86
CA PRO A 82 -5.09 -2.62 -13.62
C PRO A 82 -4.68 -2.77 -12.14
N ILE A 83 -5.06 -1.84 -11.26
CA ILE A 83 -4.64 -1.81 -9.85
C ILE A 83 -5.82 -1.70 -8.87
N GLY A 84 -7.06 -1.71 -9.34
CA GLY A 84 -8.24 -1.52 -8.50
C GLY A 84 -9.47 -2.23 -9.05
N MET A 85 -10.46 -2.48 -8.21
CA MET A 85 -11.64 -3.27 -8.59
C MET A 85 -12.62 -2.51 -9.47
N ALA A 86 -12.58 -1.18 -9.43
CA ALA A 86 -13.44 -0.30 -10.20
C ALA A 86 -13.35 -0.57 -11.72
N GLY A 87 -14.51 -0.79 -12.34
CA GLY A 87 -14.63 -1.01 -13.78
C GLY A 87 -14.13 -2.36 -14.29
N ASN A 88 -13.67 -3.26 -13.40
CA ASN A 88 -13.35 -4.63 -13.78
C ASN A 88 -14.61 -5.51 -13.75
N ASP A 89 -14.64 -6.48 -14.66
CA ASP A 89 -15.57 -7.60 -14.63
C ASP A 89 -15.00 -8.68 -13.71
N LEU A 90 -15.64 -8.90 -12.56
CA LEU A 90 -15.10 -9.69 -11.47
C LEU A 90 -15.71 -11.10 -11.48
N ALA A 91 -14.88 -12.11 -11.71
CA ALA A 91 -15.20 -13.51 -11.52
C ALA A 91 -14.81 -13.93 -10.10
N ILE A 92 -15.79 -14.29 -9.26
CA ILE A 92 -15.55 -14.88 -7.95
C ILE A 92 -15.96 -16.34 -8.00
N CYS A 93 -15.02 -17.24 -7.74
CA CYS A 93 -15.22 -18.68 -7.85
C CYS A 93 -14.90 -19.41 -6.54
N TRP A 94 -15.71 -20.38 -6.15
CA TRP A 94 -15.50 -21.18 -4.94
C TRP A 94 -15.90 -22.65 -5.16
N PRO A 95 -15.42 -23.57 -4.31
CA PRO A 95 -15.78 -24.98 -4.40
C PRO A 95 -17.29 -25.19 -4.32
N SER A 96 -17.81 -26.15 -5.09
CA SER A 96 -19.20 -26.60 -4.91
C SER A 96 -19.39 -27.24 -3.52
N THR A 97 -20.65 -27.35 -3.06
CA THR A 97 -20.96 -28.00 -1.77
C THR A 97 -20.53 -29.47 -1.71
N THR A 98 -20.39 -30.13 -2.86
CA THR A 98 -19.92 -31.51 -2.97
C THR A 98 -18.39 -31.61 -3.11
N GLY A 99 -17.69 -30.49 -3.29
CA GLY A 99 -16.25 -30.43 -3.56
C GLY A 99 -15.85 -30.84 -4.99
N SER A 100 -16.75 -31.48 -5.74
CA SER A 100 -16.61 -31.78 -7.17
C SER A 100 -17.19 -30.63 -7.98
N GLY A 101 -16.34 -29.88 -8.69
CA GLY A 101 -16.73 -28.70 -9.44
C GLY A 101 -16.57 -27.38 -8.68
N ALA A 102 -17.07 -26.31 -9.31
CA ALA A 102 -17.00 -24.97 -8.75
C ALA A 102 -18.27 -24.18 -9.06
N VAL A 103 -18.49 -23.15 -8.23
CA VAL A 103 -19.56 -22.18 -8.37
C VAL A 103 -18.92 -20.83 -8.66
N ILE A 104 -19.45 -20.10 -9.64
CA ILE A 104 -18.95 -18.78 -10.02
C ILE A 104 -20.04 -17.72 -9.88
N SER A 105 -19.64 -16.53 -9.46
CA SER A 105 -20.46 -15.32 -9.38
C SER A 105 -19.76 -14.22 -10.15
N GLN A 106 -20.45 -13.69 -11.17
CA GLN A 106 -20.01 -12.49 -11.87
C GLN A 106 -20.44 -11.26 -11.07
N ARG A 107 -19.49 -10.37 -10.77
CA ARG A 107 -19.70 -9.18 -9.97
C ARG A 107 -19.04 -7.97 -10.60
N SER A 108 -19.46 -6.79 -10.16
CA SER A 108 -18.87 -5.51 -10.54
C SER A 108 -18.62 -4.68 -9.28
N ALA A 109 -17.66 -3.76 -9.36
CA ALA A 109 -17.40 -2.80 -8.31
C ALA A 109 -17.20 -1.40 -8.91
N THR A 110 -17.67 -0.38 -8.20
CA THR A 110 -17.45 1.03 -8.53
C THR A 110 -16.17 1.58 -7.91
N ASP A 111 -15.64 0.88 -6.91
CA ASP A 111 -14.47 1.22 -6.10
C ASP A 111 -13.82 -0.07 -5.58
N ASN A 112 -12.93 0.04 -4.59
CA ASN A 112 -12.29 -1.12 -3.94
C ASN A 112 -13.17 -1.78 -2.87
N GLY A 113 -14.45 -1.42 -2.79
CA GLY A 113 -15.44 -1.90 -1.84
C GLY A 113 -16.01 -3.28 -2.16
N GLN A 114 -17.05 -3.67 -1.42
CA GLN A 114 -17.70 -4.96 -1.63
C GLN A 114 -18.40 -4.98 -3.01
N PRO A 115 -18.07 -5.93 -3.90
CA PRO A 115 -18.69 -6.00 -5.22
C PRO A 115 -20.18 -6.30 -5.18
N SER A 116 -20.94 -5.60 -6.01
CA SER A 116 -22.33 -5.92 -6.33
C SER A 116 -22.39 -7.05 -7.34
N VAL A 117 -23.37 -7.94 -7.19
CA VAL A 117 -23.62 -9.01 -8.15
C VAL A 117 -24.14 -8.43 -9.46
N SER A 118 -23.62 -8.92 -10.58
CA SER A 118 -24.12 -8.53 -11.90
C SER A 118 -25.49 -9.17 -12.14
N THR A 119 -26.52 -8.36 -12.35
CA THR A 119 -27.90 -8.82 -12.61
C THR A 119 -28.17 -9.12 -14.09
N SER A 120 -27.21 -8.81 -14.97
CA SER A 120 -27.26 -9.16 -16.39
C SER A 120 -26.86 -10.63 -16.60
N ALA A 121 -27.39 -11.28 -17.62
CA ALA A 121 -27.14 -12.69 -17.94
C ALA A 121 -25.65 -13.06 -17.79
N VAL A 122 -25.37 -13.99 -16.87
CA VAL A 122 -24.01 -14.42 -16.49
C VAL A 122 -23.29 -14.95 -17.71
N ALA A 123 -22.25 -14.25 -18.16
CA ALA A 123 -21.49 -14.66 -19.32
C ALA A 123 -20.41 -15.71 -18.98
N PHE A 124 -20.20 -16.00 -17.69
CA PHE A 124 -19.17 -16.93 -17.23
C PHE A 124 -19.73 -18.35 -17.13
N GLN A 125 -19.08 -19.28 -17.82
CA GLN A 125 -19.45 -20.68 -17.85
C GLN A 125 -18.35 -21.50 -17.17
N VAL A 126 -18.67 -22.14 -16.03
CA VAL A 126 -17.72 -22.98 -15.30
C VAL A 126 -17.54 -24.31 -16.01
N HIS A 127 -16.28 -24.72 -16.21
CA HIS A 127 -15.93 -26.07 -16.64
C HIS A 127 -15.89 -26.99 -15.42
N GLN A 128 -17.02 -27.63 -15.11
CA GLN A 128 -17.18 -28.42 -13.88
C GLN A 128 -16.17 -29.56 -13.77
N ASN A 129 -15.83 -30.23 -14.88
CA ASN A 129 -14.87 -31.35 -14.88
C ASN A 129 -13.40 -30.92 -14.73
N LYS A 130 -13.12 -29.62 -14.92
CA LYS A 130 -11.79 -29.03 -14.71
C LYS A 130 -11.68 -28.28 -13.37
N SER A 131 -12.79 -28.21 -12.64
CA SER A 131 -12.89 -27.45 -11.40
C SER A 131 -13.15 -28.37 -10.22
N GLY A 132 -12.68 -28.00 -9.04
CA GLY A 132 -12.88 -28.78 -7.83
C GLY A 132 -11.70 -28.71 -6.87
N LEU A 133 -11.91 -29.30 -5.70
CA LEU A 133 -10.88 -29.49 -4.69
C LEU A 133 -10.03 -30.71 -5.04
N SER A 134 -8.74 -30.70 -4.70
CA SER A 134 -7.97 -31.94 -4.65
C SER A 134 -8.51 -32.91 -3.61
N SER A 135 -8.13 -34.18 -3.74
CA SER A 135 -8.45 -35.23 -2.77
C SER A 135 -7.98 -34.92 -1.34
N SER A 136 -6.92 -34.11 -1.18
CA SER A 136 -6.42 -33.64 0.12
C SER A 136 -7.08 -32.34 0.61
N ASN A 137 -8.00 -31.74 -0.17
CA ASN A 137 -8.59 -30.42 0.08
C ASN A 137 -7.55 -29.31 0.31
N SER A 138 -6.33 -29.50 -0.20
CA SER A 138 -5.20 -28.58 -0.01
C SER A 138 -5.09 -27.53 -1.11
N ASP A 139 -5.72 -27.79 -2.25
CA ASP A 139 -5.75 -26.94 -3.42
C ASP A 139 -7.15 -26.95 -4.05
N PHE A 140 -7.42 -25.91 -4.83
CA PHE A 140 -8.67 -25.69 -5.52
C PHE A 140 -8.39 -25.18 -6.93
N THR A 141 -8.98 -25.83 -7.92
CA THR A 141 -8.97 -25.35 -9.31
C THR A 141 -10.35 -24.80 -9.67
N CYS A 142 -10.38 -23.61 -10.27
CA CYS A 142 -11.57 -23.09 -10.92
C CYS A 142 -11.23 -22.71 -12.36
N THR A 143 -11.87 -23.42 -13.30
CA THR A 143 -11.76 -23.13 -14.72
C THR A 143 -13.10 -22.66 -15.25
N PHE A 144 -13.11 -21.53 -15.96
CA PHE A 144 -14.32 -20.98 -16.55
C PHE A 144 -14.02 -20.26 -17.87
N SER A 145 -15.02 -20.17 -18.74
CA SER A 145 -14.93 -19.43 -20.00
C SER A 145 -15.84 -18.21 -20.00
N ARG A 146 -15.46 -17.19 -20.77
CA ARG A 146 -16.30 -16.02 -21.07
C ARG A 146 -16.15 -15.59 -22.53
N PRO A 147 -17.16 -14.93 -23.12
CA PRO A 147 -16.99 -14.27 -24.41
C PRO A 147 -15.94 -13.16 -24.36
N LEU A 148 -15.19 -12.97 -25.45
CA LEU A 148 -14.21 -11.91 -25.60
C LEU A 148 -14.87 -10.53 -25.66
N ASN A 149 -15.98 -10.41 -26.40
CA ASN A 149 -16.68 -9.15 -26.67
C ASN A 149 -17.81 -8.88 -25.66
N LEU A 150 -17.47 -8.71 -24.39
CA LEU A 150 -18.42 -8.25 -23.38
C LEU A 150 -18.52 -6.72 -23.37
N ALA A 151 -19.74 -6.19 -23.19
CA ALA A 151 -19.98 -4.74 -23.13
C ALA A 151 -19.24 -4.04 -21.96
N THR A 152 -19.05 -4.75 -20.84
CA THR A 152 -18.43 -4.20 -19.63
C THR A 152 -16.90 -4.26 -19.64
N ALA A 153 -16.32 -5.27 -20.29
CA ALA A 153 -14.89 -5.55 -20.29
C ALA A 153 -14.49 -6.33 -21.56
N PRO A 154 -14.42 -5.65 -22.72
CA PRO A 154 -14.07 -6.28 -23.99
C PRO A 154 -12.58 -6.64 -24.02
N ILE A 155 -12.27 -7.82 -24.55
CA ILE A 155 -10.91 -8.28 -24.84
C ILE A 155 -10.80 -8.39 -26.35
N ALA A 156 -9.87 -7.66 -26.95
CA ALA A 156 -9.62 -7.78 -28.39
C ALA A 156 -9.15 -9.21 -28.73
N SER A 157 -9.69 -9.81 -29.79
CA SER A 157 -9.30 -11.16 -30.25
C SER A 157 -7.82 -11.27 -30.61
N THR A 158 -7.19 -10.16 -30.99
CA THR A 158 -5.77 -10.04 -31.30
C THR A 158 -4.88 -9.85 -30.06
N ALA A 159 -5.45 -9.61 -28.87
CA ALA A 159 -4.70 -9.37 -27.65
C ALA A 159 -3.74 -10.52 -27.34
N THR A 160 -2.49 -10.19 -27.02
CA THR A 160 -1.45 -11.16 -26.62
C THR A 160 -1.29 -11.23 -25.11
N SER A 161 -1.77 -10.22 -24.39
CA SER A 161 -1.80 -10.15 -22.94
C SER A 161 -2.92 -9.22 -22.47
N ILE A 162 -3.33 -9.38 -21.22
CA ILE A 162 -4.35 -8.55 -20.55
C ILE A 162 -3.89 -8.24 -19.13
N ASN A 163 -4.26 -7.06 -18.64
CA ASN A 163 -4.06 -6.74 -17.23
C ASN A 163 -5.18 -7.37 -16.41
N VAL A 164 -4.81 -8.01 -15.32
CA VAL A 164 -5.75 -8.65 -14.40
C VAL A 164 -5.41 -8.28 -12.97
N ILE A 165 -6.45 -8.22 -12.14
CA ILE A 165 -6.32 -8.24 -10.68
C ILE A 165 -6.79 -9.60 -10.17
N TYR A 166 -6.24 -10.09 -9.08
CA TYR A 166 -6.68 -11.33 -8.47
C TYR A 166 -6.78 -11.21 -6.96
N ALA A 167 -7.60 -12.07 -6.36
CA ALA A 167 -7.87 -12.07 -4.94
C ALA A 167 -8.11 -13.49 -4.43
N ILE A 168 -7.76 -13.75 -3.19
CA ILE A 168 -7.94 -15.06 -2.55
C ILE A 168 -8.58 -14.85 -1.19
N GLY A 169 -9.71 -15.51 -0.96
CA GLY A 169 -10.32 -15.60 0.35
C GLY A 169 -10.06 -16.94 1.00
N LEU A 170 -9.75 -16.91 2.30
CA LEU A 170 -9.54 -18.12 3.10
C LEU A 170 -10.82 -18.65 3.75
N GLN A 171 -11.84 -17.80 3.86
CA GLN A 171 -13.12 -18.18 4.44
C GLN A 171 -14.08 -18.63 3.34
N ALA A 172 -14.75 -19.76 3.57
CA ALA A 172 -15.74 -20.29 2.66
C ALA A 172 -16.84 -19.26 2.37
N ALA A 173 -17.36 -19.32 1.15
CA ALA A 173 -18.56 -18.60 0.76
C ALA A 173 -19.74 -19.02 1.67
N SER A 174 -20.58 -18.06 2.08
CA SER A 174 -21.66 -18.29 3.05
C SER A 174 -23.01 -17.79 2.52
N GLY A 175 -24.11 -18.51 2.77
CA GLY A 175 -25.45 -18.12 2.33
C GLY A 175 -26.25 -19.25 1.65
N SER A 176 -27.25 -18.88 0.86
CA SER A 176 -28.31 -19.75 0.31
C SER A 176 -27.88 -20.69 -0.83
N GLY A 177 -26.58 -20.88 -1.08
CA GLY A 177 -26.06 -21.68 -2.19
C GLY A 177 -26.25 -21.06 -3.59
N ASP A 178 -27.06 -20.01 -3.71
CA ASP A 178 -27.23 -19.24 -4.93
C ASP A 178 -26.03 -18.29 -5.15
N PRO A 179 -25.32 -18.37 -6.30
CA PRO A 179 -24.20 -17.49 -6.61
C PRO A 179 -24.54 -15.98 -6.57
N GLN A 180 -25.81 -15.62 -6.73
CA GLN A 180 -26.27 -14.22 -6.71
C GLN A 180 -26.55 -13.70 -5.29
N HIS A 181 -26.82 -14.59 -4.33
CA HIS A 181 -27.14 -14.21 -2.94
C HIS A 181 -26.05 -14.62 -1.93
N THR A 182 -25.01 -15.29 -2.42
CA THR A 182 -23.89 -15.75 -1.60
C THR A 182 -23.05 -14.57 -1.11
N LYS A 183 -22.79 -14.56 0.21
CA LYS A 183 -21.92 -13.60 0.87
C LYS A 183 -20.47 -14.10 0.80
N ILE A 184 -19.61 -13.25 0.23
CA ILE A 184 -18.19 -13.51 0.06
C ILE A 184 -17.44 -12.61 1.04
N GLN A 185 -16.58 -13.23 1.86
CA GLN A 185 -15.75 -12.53 2.83
C GLN A 185 -14.61 -11.79 2.14
N LYS A 186 -14.06 -10.74 2.77
CA LYS A 186 -12.90 -10.03 2.21
C LYS A 186 -11.74 -11.00 1.99
N HIS A 187 -11.06 -10.83 0.85
CA HIS A 187 -9.85 -11.58 0.54
C HIS A 187 -8.78 -11.40 1.62
N ALA A 188 -7.97 -12.44 1.83
CA ALA A 188 -6.76 -12.39 2.64
C ALA A 188 -5.55 -11.95 1.80
N PHE A 189 -5.53 -12.29 0.52
CA PHE A 189 -4.45 -11.99 -0.42
C PHE A 189 -4.99 -11.36 -1.70
N THR A 190 -4.23 -10.47 -2.30
CA THR A 190 -4.54 -9.84 -3.59
C THR A 190 -3.29 -9.56 -4.37
N GLY A 191 -3.41 -9.51 -5.69
CA GLY A 191 -2.37 -8.94 -6.52
C GLY A 191 -2.93 -8.47 -7.85
N HIS A 192 -2.03 -8.03 -8.71
CA HIS A 192 -2.33 -7.66 -10.08
C HIS A 192 -1.14 -7.99 -10.96
N GLY A 193 -1.36 -8.05 -12.26
CA GLY A 193 -0.28 -8.31 -13.20
C GLY A 193 -0.77 -8.37 -14.63
N THR A 194 0.19 -8.51 -15.54
CA THR A 194 -0.08 -8.75 -16.96
C THR A 194 -0.09 -10.25 -17.21
N LEU A 195 -1.25 -10.78 -17.59
CA LEU A 195 -1.45 -12.18 -17.94
C LEU A 195 -1.30 -12.36 -19.45
N ASN A 196 -0.39 -13.24 -19.87
CA ASN A 196 -0.23 -13.59 -21.28
C ASN A 196 -1.35 -14.52 -21.72
N ILE A 197 -1.89 -14.28 -22.92
CA ILE A 197 -2.94 -15.11 -23.51
C ILE A 197 -2.28 -16.21 -24.34
N GLN A 198 -2.50 -17.46 -23.95
CA GLN A 198 -2.09 -18.64 -24.69
C GLN A 198 -3.08 -18.91 -25.83
N ARG A 199 -2.59 -19.35 -26.99
CA ARG A 199 -3.44 -19.83 -28.09
C ARG A 199 -3.12 -21.29 -28.37
N LYS A 200 -4.12 -22.16 -28.23
CA LYS A 200 -3.96 -23.60 -28.41
C LYS A 200 -4.81 -24.09 -29.58
N GLN A 201 -4.29 -25.04 -30.35
CA GLN A 201 -5.03 -25.67 -31.43
C GLN A 201 -6.00 -26.71 -30.87
N GLY A 202 -7.18 -26.83 -31.47
CA GLY A 202 -8.24 -27.75 -31.06
C GLY A 202 -9.31 -27.09 -30.20
N ALA A 203 -10.14 -27.92 -29.56
CA ALA A 203 -11.18 -27.50 -28.63
C ALA A 203 -10.70 -27.63 -27.18
N SER A 204 -11.34 -26.87 -26.29
CA SER A 204 -11.21 -27.09 -24.85
C SER A 204 -11.74 -28.48 -24.51
N SER A 205 -10.90 -29.36 -23.97
CA SER A 205 -11.30 -30.71 -23.57
C SER A 205 -11.74 -30.73 -22.10
N ASP A 206 -12.98 -31.13 -21.83
CA ASP A 206 -13.51 -31.34 -20.46
C ASP A 206 -13.05 -32.68 -19.83
N ALA A 207 -12.01 -33.31 -20.38
CA ALA A 207 -11.40 -34.49 -19.77
C ALA A 207 -10.63 -34.07 -18.50
N ASN A 208 -10.74 -34.88 -17.43
CA ASN A 208 -10.14 -34.70 -16.09
C ASN A 208 -8.63 -34.39 -16.11
N ASN A 209 -8.25 -33.20 -16.53
CA ASN A 209 -6.92 -32.66 -16.36
C ASN A 209 -7.01 -31.68 -15.21
N ILE A 210 -6.83 -32.22 -14.00
CA ILE A 210 -6.27 -31.44 -12.89
C ILE A 210 -5.07 -30.72 -13.48
N VAL A 211 -5.08 -29.38 -13.44
CA VAL A 211 -3.94 -28.58 -13.90
C VAL A 211 -2.79 -28.81 -12.93
N THR A 212 -2.05 -29.89 -13.14
CA THR A 212 -0.66 -29.95 -12.67
C THR A 212 0.13 -29.00 -13.55
N PRO A 213 1.01 -28.15 -12.98
CA PRO A 213 1.89 -27.31 -13.77
C PRO A 213 2.62 -28.18 -14.80
N VAL A 214 2.66 -27.73 -16.05
CA VAL A 214 3.50 -28.35 -17.07
C VAL A 214 4.96 -28.15 -16.64
N SER A 215 5.52 -29.16 -16.00
CA SER A 215 6.97 -29.36 -15.95
C SER A 215 7.44 -29.50 -17.40
N GLY A 216 8.27 -28.56 -17.85
CA GLY A 216 8.84 -28.58 -19.19
C GLY A 216 9.44 -29.94 -19.51
N THR A 217 9.06 -30.50 -20.65
CA THR A 217 9.58 -31.76 -21.15
C THR A 217 11.05 -31.60 -21.50
N GLY A 218 11.94 -32.21 -20.70
CA GLY A 218 13.36 -32.29 -21.02
C GLY A 218 14.19 -32.79 -19.84
N GLY A 219 14.36 -34.11 -19.74
CA GLY A 219 15.41 -34.72 -18.91
C GLY A 219 14.88 -35.68 -17.84
N SER A 220 15.13 -36.97 -18.06
CA SER A 220 15.08 -38.00 -17.02
C SER A 220 16.01 -37.58 -15.87
N GLY A 221 15.42 -37.23 -14.72
CA GLY A 221 16.15 -36.75 -13.55
C GLY A 221 15.25 -36.79 -12.32
N SER A 222 15.22 -37.96 -11.66
CA SER A 222 14.65 -38.14 -10.32
C SER A 222 15.16 -37.05 -9.38
N THR A 223 14.33 -36.06 -9.04
CA THR A 223 14.65 -35.04 -8.03
C THR A 223 13.41 -34.66 -7.21
N ASN A 224 13.40 -35.20 -5.99
CA ASN A 224 12.74 -34.78 -4.74
C ASN A 224 11.63 -33.72 -4.82
N GLY A 225 10.39 -34.15 -4.52
CA GLY A 225 9.21 -33.30 -4.29
C GLY A 225 9.29 -32.37 -3.06
N GLU A 226 10.39 -32.37 -2.31
CA GLU A 226 10.63 -31.49 -1.17
C GLU A 226 10.92 -30.04 -1.58
N THR A 227 11.37 -29.80 -2.82
CA THR A 227 11.84 -28.50 -3.29
C THR A 227 10.69 -27.52 -3.61
N ALA A 228 9.59 -28.01 -4.18
CA ALA A 228 8.44 -27.18 -4.54
C ALA A 228 7.63 -26.72 -3.30
N GLN A 229 7.51 -27.59 -2.30
CA GLN A 229 6.85 -27.27 -1.03
C GLN A 229 7.68 -26.28 -0.18
N SER A 230 9.02 -26.37 -0.26
CA SER A 230 9.94 -25.40 0.33
C SER A 230 9.80 -24.00 -0.28
N GLU A 231 9.78 -23.89 -1.62
CA GLU A 231 9.60 -22.61 -2.31
C GLU A 231 8.21 -21.98 -2.03
N LEU A 232 7.14 -22.78 -2.02
CA LEU A 232 5.81 -22.34 -1.61
C LEU A 232 5.80 -21.80 -0.17
N SER A 233 6.41 -22.52 0.77
CA SER A 233 6.48 -22.12 2.18
C SER A 233 7.24 -20.80 2.37
N LYS A 234 8.31 -20.60 1.59
CA LYS A 234 9.11 -19.38 1.60
C LYS A 234 8.34 -18.20 1.01
N LEU A 235 7.63 -18.39 -0.09
CA LEU A 235 6.81 -17.35 -0.71
C LEU A 235 5.62 -16.95 0.19
N LEU A 236 4.99 -17.90 0.88
CA LEU A 236 3.94 -17.62 1.88
C LEU A 236 4.50 -16.85 3.09
N ALA A 237 5.71 -17.19 3.53
CA ALA A 237 6.39 -16.48 4.60
C ALA A 237 6.73 -15.03 4.18
N ASP A 238 7.23 -14.84 2.96
CA ASP A 238 7.55 -13.52 2.41
C ASP A 238 6.29 -12.65 2.26
N GLU A 239 5.15 -13.19 1.82
CA GLU A 239 3.88 -12.46 1.76
C GLU A 239 3.35 -12.07 3.15
N ARG A 240 3.48 -12.97 4.13
CA ARG A 240 3.09 -12.67 5.52
C ARG A 240 3.95 -11.54 6.09
N ILE A 241 5.25 -11.58 5.83
CA ILE A 241 6.20 -10.54 6.23
C ILE A 241 5.87 -9.22 5.50
N TYR A 242 5.59 -9.26 4.21
CA TYR A 242 5.16 -8.10 3.42
C TYR A 242 3.94 -7.42 4.06
N THR A 243 2.87 -8.18 4.29
CA THR A 243 1.62 -7.66 4.87
C THR A 243 1.85 -7.09 6.27
N LEU A 244 2.68 -7.74 7.09
CA LEU A 244 3.04 -7.27 8.42
C LEU A 244 3.79 -5.93 8.34
N LEU A 245 4.82 -5.84 7.50
CA LEU A 245 5.66 -4.65 7.36
C LEU A 245 4.86 -3.44 6.84
N VAL A 246 3.95 -3.66 5.89
CA VAL A 246 3.03 -2.61 5.39
C VAL A 246 2.12 -2.11 6.51
N LYS A 247 1.57 -2.99 7.35
CA LYS A 247 0.75 -2.60 8.50
C LYS A 247 1.55 -1.82 9.54
N VAL A 248 2.76 -2.29 9.87
CA VAL A 248 3.66 -1.61 10.82
C VAL A 248 4.04 -0.23 10.28
N HIS A 249 4.37 -0.11 8.99
CA HIS A 249 4.61 1.18 8.34
C HIS A 249 3.43 2.15 8.55
N GLY A 250 2.21 1.73 8.24
CA GLY A 250 1.02 2.55 8.40
C GLY A 250 0.80 3.03 9.84
N ILE A 251 0.96 2.13 10.83
CA ILE A 251 0.80 2.46 12.26
C ILE A 251 1.86 3.47 12.70
N LEU A 252 3.13 3.23 12.37
CA LEU A 252 4.23 4.11 12.76
C LEU A 252 4.10 5.50 12.11
N MET A 253 3.71 5.58 10.84
CA MET A 253 3.45 6.84 10.15
C MET A 253 2.28 7.60 10.77
N ALA A 254 1.19 6.91 11.13
CA ALA A 254 0.05 7.52 11.82
C ALA A 254 0.46 8.09 13.19
N ILE A 255 1.22 7.35 13.99
CA ILE A 255 1.72 7.82 15.29
C ILE A 255 2.58 9.09 15.11
N ALA A 256 3.50 9.09 14.15
CA ALA A 256 4.39 10.22 13.91
C ALA A 256 3.62 11.47 13.45
N PHE A 257 2.79 11.35 12.43
CA PHE A 257 2.13 12.50 11.77
C PHE A 257 0.83 12.96 12.43
N LEU A 258 0.10 12.08 13.12
CA LEU A 258 -1.14 12.48 13.80
C LEU A 258 -0.92 12.93 15.25
N PHE A 259 0.18 12.50 15.89
CA PHE A 259 0.40 12.77 17.31
C PHE A 259 1.73 13.48 17.57
N ILE A 260 2.86 12.88 17.24
CA ILE A 260 4.17 13.37 17.70
C ILE A 260 4.53 14.72 17.08
N PHE A 261 4.50 14.85 15.75
CA PHE A 261 4.86 16.12 15.09
C PHE A 261 3.88 17.26 15.43
N PRO A 262 2.53 17.05 15.39
CA PRO A 262 1.58 18.08 15.82
C PRO A 262 1.78 18.50 17.28
N MET A 263 2.00 17.54 18.20
CA MET A 263 2.25 17.84 19.61
C MET A 263 3.52 18.69 19.78
N GLY A 264 4.61 18.34 19.11
CA GLY A 264 5.84 19.14 19.12
C GLY A 264 5.61 20.57 18.61
N ALA A 265 4.81 20.75 17.56
CA ALA A 265 4.48 22.06 17.00
C ALA A 265 3.57 22.89 17.93
N MET A 266 2.54 22.25 18.52
CA MET A 266 1.61 22.89 19.46
C MET A 266 2.30 23.35 20.74
N LEU A 267 3.24 22.56 21.26
CA LEU A 267 4.05 22.92 22.44
C LEU A 267 4.75 24.27 22.25
N VAL A 268 5.52 24.44 21.18
CA VAL A 268 6.22 25.70 20.92
C VAL A 268 5.24 26.83 20.60
N ARG A 269 4.12 26.55 19.93
CA ARG A 269 3.16 27.59 19.54
C ARG A 269 2.43 28.21 20.74
N PHE A 270 1.92 27.37 21.64
CA PHE A 270 1.05 27.81 22.74
C PHE A 270 1.80 28.01 24.05
N PHE A 271 2.91 27.29 24.25
CA PHE A 271 3.69 27.33 25.48
C PHE A 271 5.06 28.01 25.31
N SER A 272 5.26 28.81 24.26
CA SER A 272 6.52 29.56 24.02
C SER A 272 6.98 30.43 25.19
N HIS A 273 6.08 30.81 26.11
CA HIS A 273 6.39 31.59 27.31
C HIS A 273 7.17 30.79 28.36
N LEU A 274 7.15 29.46 28.29
CA LEU A 274 7.92 28.58 29.15
C LEU A 274 9.29 28.32 28.48
N HIS A 275 10.37 28.88 29.03
CA HIS A 275 11.73 28.78 28.46
C HIS A 275 12.19 27.32 28.21
N HIS A 276 11.64 26.34 28.94
CA HIS A 276 12.00 24.93 28.82
C HIS A 276 11.29 24.21 27.65
N VAL A 277 10.30 24.82 26.99
CA VAL A 277 9.51 24.15 25.95
C VAL A 277 10.35 23.75 24.72
N PHE A 278 11.39 24.52 24.39
CA PHE A 278 12.35 24.14 23.35
C PHE A 278 13.20 22.91 23.72
N ARG A 279 13.29 22.55 25.02
CA ARG A 279 13.90 21.28 25.47
C ARG A 279 13.00 20.08 25.21
N TRP A 280 11.69 20.29 25.08
CA TRP A 280 10.71 19.22 24.78
C TRP A 280 10.42 19.12 23.28
N HIS A 281 10.35 20.24 22.57
CA HIS A 281 10.14 20.26 21.12
C HIS A 281 11.19 19.43 20.37
N ARG A 282 12.47 19.67 20.66
CA ARG A 282 13.58 19.00 19.97
C ARG A 282 13.54 17.47 20.06
N PRO A 283 13.52 16.86 21.26
CA PRO A 283 13.46 15.41 21.37
C PRO A 283 12.18 14.83 20.77
N LEU A 284 11.04 15.53 20.85
CA LEU A 284 9.81 15.08 20.19
C LEU A 284 9.94 15.05 18.68
N GLN A 285 10.46 16.10 18.04
CA GLN A 285 10.65 16.10 16.58
C GLN A 285 11.69 15.07 16.14
N VAL A 286 12.77 14.90 16.89
CA VAL A 286 13.77 13.86 16.60
C VAL A 286 13.16 12.47 16.75
N THR A 287 12.37 12.22 17.81
CA THR A 287 11.70 10.93 18.03
C THR A 287 10.72 10.61 16.90
N GLY A 288 9.88 11.58 16.52
CA GLY A 288 8.96 11.43 15.39
C GLY A 288 9.70 11.11 14.09
N PHE A 289 10.84 11.76 13.86
CA PHE A 289 11.65 11.51 12.67
C PHE A 289 12.32 10.14 12.67
N LEU A 290 12.82 9.66 13.81
CA LEU A 290 13.35 8.30 13.93
C LEU A 290 12.26 7.24 13.67
N ILE A 291 11.03 7.48 14.12
CA ILE A 291 9.88 6.62 13.81
C ILE A 291 9.61 6.61 12.30
N VAL A 292 9.67 7.77 11.64
CA VAL A 292 9.50 7.85 10.18
C VAL A 292 10.60 7.09 9.45
N ILE A 293 11.87 7.19 9.87
CA ILE A 293 12.97 6.39 9.30
C ILE A 293 12.67 4.89 9.46
N ALA A 294 12.29 4.44 10.66
CA ALA A 294 11.96 3.04 10.90
C ALA A 294 10.81 2.57 10.00
N ALA A 295 9.76 3.38 9.87
CA ALA A 295 8.63 3.08 8.98
C ALA A 295 9.05 3.06 7.50
N PHE A 296 9.95 3.94 7.05
CA PHE A 296 10.52 3.89 5.70
C PHE A 296 11.32 2.60 5.49
N VAL A 297 12.15 2.20 6.45
CA VAL A 297 12.87 0.91 6.37
C VAL A 297 11.87 -0.26 6.23
N CYS A 298 10.79 -0.27 7.01
CA CYS A 298 9.76 -1.30 6.90
C CYS A 298 9.19 -1.41 5.48
N ILE A 299 8.83 -0.28 4.84
CA ILE A 299 8.22 -0.33 3.50
C ILE A 299 9.25 -0.65 2.41
N PHE A 300 10.51 -0.24 2.56
CA PHE A 300 11.59 -0.63 1.64
C PHE A 300 11.84 -2.14 1.71
N VAL A 301 11.94 -2.71 2.92
CA VAL A 301 12.09 -4.16 3.09
C VAL A 301 10.86 -4.89 2.56
N ALA A 302 9.65 -4.36 2.79
CA ALA A 302 8.42 -4.93 2.23
C ALA A 302 8.47 -4.95 0.69
N ALA A 303 8.90 -3.87 0.04
CA ALA A 303 9.01 -3.82 -1.42
C ALA A 303 9.94 -4.92 -1.97
N TYR A 304 11.07 -5.20 -1.32
CA TYR A 304 11.97 -6.29 -1.72
C TYR A 304 11.40 -7.69 -1.44
N LYS A 305 10.54 -7.81 -0.44
CA LYS A 305 9.85 -9.06 -0.06
C LYS A 305 8.51 -9.25 -0.77
N SER A 306 8.14 -8.32 -1.65
CA SER A 306 6.95 -8.42 -2.48
C SER A 306 7.04 -9.68 -3.35
N PRO A 307 6.04 -10.58 -3.32
CA PRO A 307 6.00 -11.76 -4.20
C PRO A 307 5.97 -11.42 -5.70
N GLN A 308 5.65 -10.18 -6.05
CA GLN A 308 5.58 -9.67 -7.41
C GLN A 308 6.93 -9.05 -7.87
N GLY A 309 7.94 -9.10 -7.00
CA GLY A 309 9.21 -8.41 -7.18
C GLY A 309 9.16 -6.94 -6.70
N PRO A 310 10.30 -6.24 -6.74
CA PRO A 310 10.42 -4.87 -6.24
C PRO A 310 9.52 -3.91 -7.01
N THR A 311 8.48 -3.39 -6.37
CA THR A 311 7.62 -2.37 -6.96
C THR A 311 8.32 -1.01 -6.93
N PRO A 312 8.39 -0.26 -8.04
CA PRO A 312 8.98 1.06 -8.04
C PRO A 312 8.16 2.02 -7.16
N VAL A 313 8.83 2.95 -6.50
CA VAL A 313 8.19 3.93 -5.60
C VAL A 313 7.14 4.79 -6.33
N SER A 314 7.32 5.01 -7.62
CA SER A 314 6.38 5.74 -8.50
C SER A 314 5.10 4.97 -8.83
N ALA A 315 4.98 3.71 -8.42
CA ALA A 315 3.79 2.90 -8.67
C ALA A 315 2.52 3.42 -7.95
N SER A 316 2.66 4.28 -6.95
CA SER A 316 1.53 4.90 -6.27
C SER A 316 1.76 6.38 -5.95
N LYS A 317 0.68 7.16 -5.98
CA LYS A 317 0.71 8.57 -5.57
C LYS A 317 1.10 8.75 -4.10
N HIS A 318 0.74 7.78 -3.26
CA HIS A 318 1.22 7.72 -1.88
C HIS A 318 2.74 7.52 -1.83
N GLY A 319 3.32 6.59 -2.58
CA GLY A 319 4.77 6.36 -2.60
C GLY A 319 5.56 7.57 -3.10
N GLU A 320 5.13 8.13 -4.24
CA GLU A 320 5.74 9.32 -4.85
C GLU A 320 5.72 10.53 -3.88
N PHE A 321 4.54 10.87 -3.34
CA PHE A 321 4.40 12.00 -2.42
C PHE A 321 5.11 11.75 -1.07
N GLY A 322 5.14 10.50 -0.61
CA GLY A 322 5.83 10.11 0.62
C GLY A 322 7.33 10.39 0.60
N VAL A 323 8.01 10.11 -0.51
CA VAL A 323 9.44 10.42 -0.66
C VAL A 323 9.68 11.93 -0.70
N ILE A 324 8.84 12.68 -1.41
CA ILE A 324 8.90 14.15 -1.44
C ILE A 324 8.75 14.71 -0.02
N LEU A 325 7.77 14.20 0.74
CA LEU A 325 7.51 14.63 2.10
C LEU A 325 8.66 14.26 3.06
N PHE A 326 9.27 13.09 2.88
CA PHE A 326 10.45 12.69 3.64
C PHE A 326 11.62 13.66 3.41
N ALA A 327 11.91 14.00 2.15
CA ALA A 327 12.94 14.98 1.81
C ALA A 327 12.60 16.38 2.39
N ALA A 328 11.34 16.79 2.32
CA ALA A 328 10.87 18.04 2.93
C ALA A 328 11.07 18.06 4.45
N MET A 329 10.91 16.91 5.12
CA MET A 329 11.12 16.78 6.56
C MET A 329 12.60 16.80 6.94
N VAL A 330 13.47 16.17 6.15
CA VAL A 330 14.93 16.32 6.30
C VAL A 330 15.31 17.80 6.23
N LEU A 331 14.80 18.52 5.23
CA LEU A 331 15.02 19.96 5.12
C LEU A 331 14.51 20.72 6.36
N GLN A 332 13.32 20.39 6.87
CA GLN A 332 12.76 21.01 8.08
C GLN A 332 13.67 20.82 9.31
N ILE A 333 14.26 19.64 9.46
CA ILE A 333 15.20 19.32 10.55
C ILE A 333 16.51 20.09 10.37
N CYS A 334 17.06 20.13 9.15
CA CYS A 334 18.27 20.88 8.84
C CYS A 334 18.10 22.38 9.17
N ILE A 335 16.97 22.97 8.80
CA ILE A 335 16.64 24.36 9.15
C ILE A 335 16.55 24.52 10.67
N GLY A 336 15.91 23.59 11.38
CA GLY A 336 15.79 23.62 12.84
C GLY A 336 17.14 23.53 13.57
N ILE A 337 18.04 22.64 13.11
CA ILE A 337 19.40 22.50 13.62
C ILE A 337 20.21 23.77 13.34
N PHE A 338 20.08 24.35 12.14
CA PHE A 338 20.75 25.59 11.78
C PHE A 338 20.31 26.75 12.69
N ILE A 339 19.00 26.91 12.94
CA ILE A 339 18.49 27.91 13.89
C ILE A 339 19.10 27.66 15.26
N PHE A 340 19.08 26.42 15.75
CA PHE A 340 19.63 26.09 17.07
C PHE A 340 21.12 26.48 17.22
N HIS A 341 21.96 26.17 16.24
CA HIS A 341 23.39 26.48 16.31
C HIS A 341 23.71 27.97 16.09
N THR A 342 22.82 28.72 15.43
CA THR A 342 23.01 30.15 15.18
C THR A 342 22.35 31.04 16.22
N PHE A 343 21.43 30.51 17.02
CA PHE A 343 20.73 31.23 18.09
C PHE A 343 21.56 31.19 19.38
N ASP A 344 22.22 32.30 19.70
CA ASP A 344 22.91 32.51 20.97
C ASP A 344 21.99 33.29 21.92
N ILE A 345 21.37 32.59 22.89
CA ILE A 345 20.45 33.19 23.89
C ILE A 345 21.10 34.31 24.69
N THR A 346 22.44 34.36 24.75
CA THR A 346 23.18 35.34 25.54
C THR A 346 23.46 36.66 24.81
N ARG A 347 23.19 36.74 23.50
CA ARG A 347 23.45 37.96 22.71
C ARG A 347 22.19 38.79 22.61
N VAL A 348 22.10 39.81 23.46
CA VAL A 348 21.03 40.81 23.52
C VAL A 348 21.02 41.74 22.29
N ASP A 349 22.10 41.75 21.50
CA ASP A 349 22.26 42.68 20.39
C ASP A 349 21.57 42.21 19.10
N ARG A 350 20.43 42.85 18.83
CA ARG A 350 19.61 42.90 17.60
C ARG A 350 19.39 41.55 16.88
N PRO A 351 18.14 41.09 16.70
CA PRO A 351 17.87 39.89 15.92
C PRO A 351 18.42 40.10 14.51
N ARG A 352 19.48 39.35 14.16
CA ARG A 352 20.03 39.37 12.80
C ARG A 352 18.88 39.08 11.85
N LEU A 353 18.60 39.96 10.89
CA LEU A 353 17.50 39.82 9.92
C LEU A 353 17.40 38.39 9.35
N ARG A 354 18.56 37.78 9.07
CA ARG A 354 18.70 36.39 8.65
C ARG A 354 18.04 35.38 9.60
N LEU A 355 18.20 35.53 10.91
CA LEU A 355 17.62 34.65 11.94
C LEU A 355 16.09 34.78 12.01
N VAL A 356 15.57 35.99 11.82
CA VAL A 356 14.13 36.24 11.74
C VAL A 356 13.56 35.53 10.50
N ILE A 357 14.17 35.74 9.33
CA ILE A 357 13.75 35.11 8.08
C ILE A 357 13.79 33.58 8.20
N THR A 358 14.89 33.01 8.69
CA THR A 358 15.03 31.55 8.83
C THR A 358 14.01 30.98 9.82
N THR A 359 13.69 31.68 10.91
CA THR A 359 12.65 31.25 11.85
C THR A 359 11.25 31.27 11.22
N TRP A 360 10.95 32.27 10.40
CA TRP A 360 9.71 32.33 9.64
C TRP A 360 9.63 31.21 8.60
N MET A 361 10.71 30.96 7.86
CA MET A 361 10.79 29.84 6.91
C MET A 361 10.58 28.49 7.62
N HIS A 362 11.26 28.24 8.74
CA HIS A 362 11.07 27.01 9.52
C HIS A 362 9.62 26.81 9.97
N ARG A 363 8.95 27.89 10.38
CA ARG A 363 7.57 27.83 10.81
C ARG A 363 6.61 27.53 9.65
N LEU A 364 6.71 28.28 8.55
CA LEU A 364 5.84 28.11 7.39
C LEU A 364 6.07 26.76 6.71
N TRP A 365 7.34 26.36 6.54
CA TRP A 365 7.70 25.06 6.00
C TRP A 365 7.23 23.92 6.91
N GLY A 366 7.37 24.07 8.23
CA GLY A 366 6.83 23.12 9.19
C GLY A 366 5.32 22.91 9.08
N TYR A 367 4.55 23.97 8.83
CA TYR A 367 3.10 23.84 8.59
C TYR A 367 2.80 23.12 7.27
N ALA A 368 3.53 23.43 6.20
CA ALA A 368 3.37 22.74 4.92
C ALA A 368 3.67 21.22 5.06
N VAL A 369 4.75 20.86 5.77
CA VAL A 369 5.10 19.45 6.03
C VAL A 369 4.06 18.75 6.90
N LEU A 370 3.52 19.43 7.93
CA LEU A 370 2.45 18.85 8.76
C LEU A 370 1.16 18.60 7.96
N ILE A 371 0.71 19.58 7.17
CA ILE A 371 -0.47 19.43 6.30
C ILE A 371 -0.22 18.32 5.28
N GLY A 372 0.95 18.31 4.65
CA GLY A 372 1.37 17.25 3.74
C GLY A 372 1.34 15.87 4.40
N GLY A 373 1.76 15.77 5.66
CA GLY A 373 1.65 14.56 6.47
C GLY A 373 0.23 14.06 6.67
N LEU A 374 -0.71 14.96 6.99
CA LEU A 374 -2.13 14.59 7.13
C LEU A 374 -2.69 14.06 5.80
N VAL A 375 -2.41 14.75 4.69
CA VAL A 375 -2.81 14.32 3.34
C VAL A 375 -2.17 12.97 2.98
N GLN A 376 -0.90 12.77 3.33
CA GLN A 376 -0.18 11.53 3.06
C GLN A 376 -0.75 10.33 3.82
N VAL A 377 -1.18 10.53 5.07
CA VAL A 377 -1.92 9.51 5.83
C VAL A 377 -3.22 9.16 5.11
N ASN A 378 -4.00 10.15 4.68
CA ASN A 378 -5.24 9.93 3.91
C ASN A 378 -4.98 9.11 2.64
N LEU A 379 -3.98 9.50 1.83
CA LEU A 379 -3.61 8.77 0.61
C LEU A 379 -3.24 7.30 0.89
N GLY A 380 -2.54 7.03 2.00
CA GLY A 380 -2.19 5.68 2.41
C GLY A 380 -3.42 4.86 2.79
N MET A 381 -4.38 5.47 3.49
CA MET A 381 -5.64 4.83 3.86
C MET A 381 -6.52 4.49 2.65
N VAL A 382 -6.54 5.36 1.63
CA VAL A 382 -7.21 5.10 0.34
C VAL A 382 -6.54 3.94 -0.39
N LEU A 383 -5.21 3.96 -0.50
CA LEU A 383 -4.44 2.95 -1.25
C LEU A 383 -4.66 1.54 -0.68
N TYR A 384 -4.65 1.38 0.64
CA TYR A 384 -4.85 0.08 1.30
C TYR A 384 -6.32 -0.23 1.60
N GLY A 385 -7.24 0.50 0.93
CA GLY A 385 -8.65 0.14 0.84
C GLY A 385 -9.40 0.24 2.16
N MET A 386 -9.11 1.25 3.00
CA MET A 386 -10.01 1.54 4.13
C MET A 386 -11.34 2.18 3.68
N TRP A 387 -11.46 2.62 2.42
CA TRP A 387 -12.71 3.16 1.83
C TRP A 387 -13.04 2.52 0.47
N PRO A 388 -14.31 2.15 0.18
CA PRO A 388 -15.42 1.84 1.08
C PRO A 388 -15.55 0.31 1.22
N THR A 389 -14.76 -0.29 2.11
CA THR A 389 -14.72 -1.75 2.31
C THR A 389 -15.43 -2.23 3.59
N GLY A 390 -16.26 -1.40 4.22
CA GLY A 390 -16.91 -1.71 5.51
C GLY A 390 -16.04 -1.49 6.75
N ARG A 391 -14.91 -0.77 6.63
CA ARG A 391 -14.06 -0.28 7.74
C ARG A 391 -14.16 1.24 7.93
N GLU A 392 -15.36 1.77 7.78
CA GLU A 392 -15.65 3.21 7.86
C GLU A 392 -15.27 3.83 9.21
N ALA A 393 -15.27 3.04 10.28
CA ALA A 393 -14.88 3.50 11.62
C ALA A 393 -13.47 4.12 11.66
N ALA A 394 -12.50 3.58 10.91
CA ALA A 394 -11.14 4.14 10.89
C ALA A 394 -11.10 5.55 10.25
N TRP A 395 -11.95 5.79 9.26
CA TRP A 395 -12.10 7.11 8.64
C TRP A 395 -12.78 8.09 9.56
N TYR A 396 -13.90 7.72 10.19
CA TYR A 396 -14.57 8.59 11.16
C TYR A 396 -13.63 8.95 12.31
N VAL A 397 -12.80 8.01 12.79
CA VAL A 397 -11.79 8.28 13.81
C VAL A 397 -10.71 9.24 13.30
N TYR A 398 -10.18 9.01 12.09
CA TYR A 398 -9.19 9.92 11.49
C TYR A 398 -9.75 11.32 11.26
N ASP A 399 -10.93 11.45 10.65
CA ASP A 399 -11.56 12.74 10.35
C ASP A 399 -11.90 13.48 11.65
N ALA A 400 -12.50 12.80 12.62
CA ALA A 400 -12.75 13.37 13.94
C ALA A 400 -11.45 13.85 14.61
N TRP A 401 -10.37 13.06 14.51
CA TRP A 401 -9.07 13.45 15.04
C TRP A 401 -8.47 14.67 14.33
N VAL A 402 -8.54 14.73 13.00
CA VAL A 402 -8.08 15.89 12.22
C VAL A 402 -8.90 17.13 12.58
N VAL A 403 -10.22 17.01 12.74
CA VAL A 403 -11.08 18.11 13.20
C VAL A 403 -10.68 18.57 14.61
N ILE A 404 -10.37 17.65 15.53
CA ILE A 404 -9.86 17.99 16.86
C ILE A 404 -8.53 18.75 16.77
N LEU A 405 -7.57 18.28 15.95
CA LEU A 405 -6.29 18.96 15.77
C LEU A 405 -6.47 20.40 15.24
N ILE A 406 -7.35 20.58 14.25
CA ILE A 406 -7.69 21.90 13.70
C ILE A 406 -8.36 22.76 14.76
N ALA A 407 -9.35 22.24 15.49
CA ALA A 407 -10.06 22.96 16.53
C ALA A 407 -9.11 23.42 17.64
N VAL A 408 -8.24 22.54 18.15
CA VAL A 408 -7.21 22.88 19.13
C VAL A 408 -6.30 23.99 18.61
N PHE A 409 -5.89 23.92 17.33
CA PHE A 409 -5.01 24.91 16.74
C PHE A 409 -5.67 26.28 16.59
N VAL A 410 -6.93 26.32 16.11
CA VAL A 410 -7.71 27.54 15.90
C VAL A 410 -8.10 28.17 17.24
N LEU A 411 -8.71 27.41 18.14
CA LEU A 411 -9.13 27.89 19.46
C LEU A 411 -7.92 28.34 20.30
N GLY A 412 -6.83 27.57 20.29
CA GLY A 412 -5.60 27.96 20.96
C GLY A 412 -5.00 29.26 20.40
N SER A 413 -5.10 29.46 19.08
CA SER A 413 -4.62 30.70 18.43
C SER A 413 -5.51 31.90 18.77
N ALA A 414 -6.83 31.72 18.74
CA ALA A 414 -7.79 32.76 19.13
C ALA A 414 -7.62 33.17 20.60
N PHE A 415 -7.46 32.19 21.50
CA PHE A 415 -7.20 32.44 22.92
C PHE A 415 -5.89 33.19 23.15
N LYS A 416 -4.81 32.82 22.44
CA LYS A 416 -3.53 33.53 22.52
C LYS A 416 -3.66 34.98 22.06
N TRP A 417 -4.36 35.21 20.96
CA TRP A 417 -4.63 36.56 20.45
C TRP A 417 -5.47 37.39 21.42
N TRP A 418 -6.55 36.83 21.95
CA TRP A 418 -7.41 37.49 22.95
C TRP A 418 -6.65 37.90 24.22
N ARG A 419 -5.76 37.03 24.73
CA ARG A 419 -4.90 37.39 25.87
C ARG A 419 -3.96 38.56 25.56
N ALA A 420 -3.38 38.60 24.37
CA ALA A 420 -2.51 39.70 23.95
C ALA A 420 -3.29 41.03 23.86
N TRP A 421 -4.47 41.00 23.23
CA TRP A 421 -5.35 42.17 23.14
C TRP A 421 -5.79 42.69 24.52
N LYS A 422 -6.12 41.80 25.47
CA LYS A 422 -6.44 42.22 26.85
C LYS A 422 -5.26 42.85 27.59
N ALA A 423 -4.04 42.37 27.37
CA ALA A 423 -2.85 42.97 27.97
C ALA A 423 -2.56 44.37 27.39
N GLU A 424 -2.73 44.56 26.09
CA GLU A 424 -2.54 45.85 25.43
C GLU A 424 -3.58 46.89 25.87
N THR A 425 -4.84 46.48 26.05
CA THR A 425 -5.91 47.39 26.50
C THR A 425 -5.73 47.78 27.97
N ALA A 426 -5.29 46.87 28.83
CA ALA A 426 -4.97 47.18 30.24
C ALA A 426 -3.82 48.20 30.38
N ASN A 427 -2.80 48.13 29.52
CA ASN A 427 -1.67 49.06 29.55
C ASN A 427 -1.98 50.45 28.98
N LYS A 428 -3.05 50.61 28.19
CA LYS A 428 -3.48 51.91 27.62
C LYS A 428 -4.47 52.66 28.52
N GLY A 429 -4.98 52.04 29.57
CA GLY A 429 -5.95 52.61 30.52
C GLY A 429 -5.33 53.20 31.79
N VAL A 430 -4.02 53.46 31.80
CA VAL A 430 -3.28 54.13 32.89
C VAL A 430 -2.78 55.49 32.42
#